data_AF-C0XIE1-F1
#
_entry.id   AF-C0XIE1-F1
#
_cell.length_a   1.000
_cell.length_b   1.000
_cell.length_c   1.000
_cell.angle_alpha   90.00
_cell.angle_beta   90.00
_cell.angle_gamma   90.00
#
_symmetry.space_group_name_H-M   'P 1'
#
loop_
_entity.id
_entity.type
_entity.pdbx_description
1 polymer ?
#
loop_
_entity_poly.entity_id
_entity_poly.type
_entity_poly.pdbx_seq_one_letter_code
_entity_poly.pdbx_strand_id
1 'polypeptide(L)'
;MVLKRFAFKINWEKVMVMMKQDRNLDQKTNKSSKNPWLDGALLAILALIIILSITITNLHSAEQAKMIGILIMVLTLILVPLSYFKVKSFYHGDSKDLFVPKSMGVGITINPNNPLGKVIWVVIVLVLLYFLFKIMLTPA
;
A
#
# COMPACT_ATOMS: atom_id res chain seq x y z
N MET A 1 -20.62 30.27 12.30
CA MET A 1 -19.45 29.39 12.11
C MET A 1 -19.75 28.49 10.91
N VAL A 2 -19.21 28.81 9.73
CA VAL A 2 -19.58 28.13 8.47
C VAL A 2 -18.82 26.81 8.39
N LEU A 3 -19.52 25.69 8.53
CA LEU A 3 -19.00 24.37 8.15
C LEU A 3 -18.77 24.37 6.63
N LYS A 4 -17.53 24.61 6.20
CA LYS A 4 -17.10 24.30 4.84
C LYS A 4 -17.14 22.78 4.69
N ARG A 5 -18.20 22.27 4.04
CA ARG A 5 -18.23 20.91 3.50
C ARG A 5 -16.99 20.72 2.62
N PHE A 6 -16.04 19.91 3.07
CA PHE A 6 -15.00 19.34 2.22
C PHE A 6 -15.66 18.34 1.27
N ALA A 7 -16.35 18.85 0.25
CA ALA A 7 -16.85 18.03 -0.85
C ALA A 7 -15.65 17.70 -1.76
N PHE A 8 -15.14 16.49 -1.62
CA PHE A 8 -14.06 15.94 -2.44
C PHE A 8 -14.61 15.62 -3.83
N LYS A 9 -14.40 16.51 -4.81
CA LYS A 9 -14.81 16.29 -6.21
C LYS A 9 -13.61 15.83 -7.03
N ILE A 10 -13.61 14.56 -7.44
CA ILE A 10 -12.62 14.01 -8.36
C ILE A 10 -12.91 14.53 -9.76
N ASN A 11 -11.94 15.21 -10.38
CA ASN A 11 -12.01 15.62 -11.78
C ASN A 11 -11.28 14.57 -12.65
N TRP A 12 -12.04 13.69 -13.27
CA TRP A 12 -11.52 12.57 -14.08
C TRP A 12 -10.74 13.01 -15.32
N GLU A 13 -11.07 14.15 -15.93
CA GLU A 13 -10.31 14.67 -17.07
C GLU A 13 -8.91 15.09 -16.67
N LYS A 14 -8.79 15.80 -15.54
CA LYS A 14 -7.50 16.18 -14.95
C LYS A 14 -6.66 14.94 -14.62
N VAL A 15 -7.30 13.89 -14.07
CA VAL A 15 -6.64 12.60 -13.76
C VAL A 15 -6.12 11.92 -15.02
N MET A 16 -6.91 11.90 -16.11
CA MET A 16 -6.51 11.29 -17.39
C MET A 16 -5.33 12.02 -18.05
N VAL A 17 -5.26 13.35 -17.94
CA VAL A 17 -4.13 14.14 -18.43
C VAL A 17 -2.87 13.84 -17.61
N MET A 18 -2.98 13.82 -16.27
CA MET A 18 -1.87 13.43 -15.39
C MET A 18 -1.37 12.01 -15.70
N MET A 19 -2.28 11.04 -15.93
CA MET A 19 -1.91 9.66 -16.32
C MET A 19 -1.07 9.60 -17.60
N LYS A 20 -1.37 10.45 -18.59
CA LYS A 20 -0.57 10.51 -19.83
C LYS A 20 0.79 11.15 -19.58
N GLN A 21 0.83 12.20 -18.77
CA GLN A 21 2.06 12.93 -18.46
C GLN A 21 3.02 12.11 -17.59
N ASP A 22 2.53 11.46 -16.54
CA ASP A 22 3.33 10.59 -15.67
C ASP A 22 3.88 9.39 -16.44
N ARG A 23 3.11 8.76 -17.34
CA ARG A 23 3.62 7.68 -18.19
C ARG A 23 4.79 8.12 -19.08
N ASN A 24 4.72 9.33 -19.63
CA ASN A 24 5.78 9.88 -20.48
C ASN A 24 7.02 10.28 -19.67
N LEU A 25 6.83 10.80 -18.45
CA LEU A 25 7.91 11.11 -17.52
C LEU A 25 8.59 9.83 -17.01
N ASP A 26 7.81 8.83 -16.62
CA ASP A 26 8.29 7.50 -16.24
C ASP A 26 9.06 6.87 -17.39
N GLN A 27 8.57 6.86 -18.63
CA GLN A 27 9.36 6.34 -19.76
C GLN A 27 10.71 7.04 -19.95
N LYS A 28 10.80 8.35 -19.63
CA LYS A 28 12.06 9.12 -19.70
C LYS A 28 13.01 8.87 -18.52
N THR A 29 12.50 8.70 -17.30
CA THR A 29 13.32 8.55 -16.08
C THR A 29 13.66 7.08 -15.76
N ASN A 30 12.83 6.13 -16.22
CA ASN A 30 12.90 4.70 -15.91
C ASN A 30 14.03 3.94 -16.63
N LYS A 31 14.87 4.63 -17.41
CA LYS A 31 16.10 4.06 -17.95
C LYS A 31 17.24 4.01 -16.93
N SER A 32 17.12 4.67 -15.77
CA SER A 32 18.31 4.95 -14.92
C SER A 32 18.31 4.44 -13.47
N SER A 33 17.21 3.97 -12.85
CA SER A 33 17.25 3.65 -11.40
C SER A 33 16.29 2.54 -10.90
N LYS A 34 15.99 1.54 -11.74
CA LYS A 34 15.27 0.36 -11.24
C LYS A 34 16.16 -0.35 -10.22
N ASN A 35 15.76 -0.36 -8.94
CA ASN A 35 16.29 -1.31 -7.96
C ASN A 35 15.39 -2.57 -8.02
N PRO A 36 15.73 -3.56 -8.86
CA PRO A 36 14.87 -4.72 -9.09
C PRO A 36 14.68 -5.58 -7.83
N TRP A 37 15.59 -5.45 -6.86
CA TRP A 37 15.54 -6.24 -5.64
C TRP A 37 14.34 -5.89 -4.76
N LEU A 38 13.97 -4.61 -4.66
CA LEU A 38 12.78 -4.19 -3.90
C LEU A 38 11.48 -4.72 -4.53
N ASP A 39 11.40 -4.74 -5.85
CA ASP A 39 10.22 -5.29 -6.56
C ASP A 39 10.13 -6.81 -6.36
N GLY A 40 11.27 -7.51 -6.45
CA GLY A 40 11.34 -8.94 -6.12
C GLY A 40 10.94 -9.25 -4.67
N ALA A 41 11.41 -8.45 -3.70
CA ALA A 41 11.07 -8.62 -2.29
C ALA A 41 9.57 -8.38 -2.02
N LEU A 42 8.98 -7.33 -2.58
CA LEU A 42 7.54 -7.06 -2.46
C LEU A 42 6.70 -8.20 -3.04
N LEU A 43 7.08 -8.71 -4.22
CA LEU A 43 6.41 -9.84 -4.85
C LEU A 43 6.57 -11.13 -4.05
N ALA A 44 7.76 -11.41 -3.50
CA ALA A 44 8.01 -12.59 -2.70
C ALA A 44 7.17 -12.59 -1.40
N ILE A 45 7.13 -11.45 -0.69
CA ILE A 45 6.32 -11.31 0.53
C ILE A 45 4.83 -11.48 0.20
N LEU A 46 4.36 -10.87 -0.89
CA LEU A 46 2.96 -11.01 -1.32
C LEU A 46 2.62 -12.46 -1.69
N ALA A 47 3.48 -13.15 -2.44
CA ALA A 47 3.30 -14.56 -2.78
C ALA A 47 3.27 -15.44 -1.53
N LEU A 48 4.15 -15.18 -0.55
CA LEU A 48 4.17 -15.91 0.71
C LEU A 48 2.88 -15.71 1.51
N ILE A 49 2.35 -14.49 1.58
CA ILE A 49 1.05 -14.20 2.22
C ILE A 49 -0.07 -15.01 1.55
N ILE A 50 -0.11 -15.07 0.23
CA ILE A 50 -1.12 -15.83 -0.53
C ILE A 50 -1.00 -17.32 -0.22
N ILE A 51 0.20 -17.89 -0.27
CA ILE A 51 0.46 -19.30 0.03
C ILE A 51 -0.02 -19.62 1.46
N LEU A 52 0.38 -18.82 2.45
CA LEU A 52 -0.03 -19.01 3.84
C LEU A 52 -1.54 -18.86 4.04
N SER A 53 -2.20 -17.99 3.26
CA SER A 53 -3.66 -17.83 3.34
C SER A 53 -4.38 -19.08 2.83
N ILE A 54 -3.84 -19.75 1.81
CA ILE A 54 -4.39 -20.99 1.27
C ILE A 54 -4.18 -22.15 2.28
N THR A 55 -3.05 -22.20 2.98
CA THR A 55 -2.78 -23.31 3.92
C THR A 55 -3.72 -23.31 5.13
N ILE A 56 -4.35 -22.18 5.46
CA ILE A 56 -5.33 -22.08 6.56
C ILE A 56 -6.48 -23.09 6.38
N THR A 57 -6.89 -23.40 5.16
CA THR A 57 -8.03 -24.32 4.92
C THR A 57 -7.73 -25.76 5.31
N ASN A 58 -6.46 -26.11 5.54
CA ASN A 58 -6.02 -27.49 5.84
C ASN A 58 -5.55 -27.65 7.30
N LEU A 59 -5.73 -26.65 8.14
CA LEU A 59 -5.31 -26.71 9.54
C LEU A 59 -6.35 -27.41 10.40
N HIS A 60 -5.87 -28.20 11.37
CA HIS A 60 -6.73 -29.03 12.22
C HIS A 60 -6.78 -28.52 13.67
N SER A 61 -5.95 -27.53 14.04
CA SER A 61 -6.00 -26.91 15.35
C SER A 61 -6.14 -25.39 15.27
N ALA A 62 -6.86 -24.82 16.22
CA ALA A 62 -7.04 -23.38 16.35
C ALA A 62 -5.72 -22.66 16.66
N GLU A 63 -4.80 -23.32 17.39
CA GLU A 63 -3.45 -22.82 17.65
C GLU A 63 -2.64 -22.66 16.36
N GLN A 64 -2.70 -23.64 15.45
CA GLN A 64 -2.04 -23.56 14.15
C GLN A 64 -2.62 -22.40 13.32
N ALA A 65 -3.94 -22.25 13.30
CA ALA A 65 -4.61 -21.15 12.59
C ALA A 65 -4.21 -19.78 13.16
N LYS A 66 -4.14 -19.65 14.49
CA LYS A 66 -3.67 -18.45 15.16
C LYS A 66 -2.22 -18.13 14.78
N MET A 67 -1.32 -19.11 14.79
CA MET A 67 0.09 -18.90 14.40
C MET A 67 0.23 -18.45 12.94
N ILE A 68 -0.47 -19.08 12.00
CA ILE A 68 -0.45 -18.67 10.58
C ILE A 68 -1.04 -17.27 10.42
N GLY A 69 -2.14 -16.95 11.11
CA GLY A 69 -2.73 -15.61 11.11
C GLY A 69 -1.77 -14.54 11.61
N ILE A 70 -1.03 -14.80 12.70
CA ILE A 70 0.02 -13.91 13.21
C ILE A 70 1.12 -13.74 12.16
N LEU A 71 1.59 -14.82 11.54
CA LEU A 71 2.64 -14.76 10.53
C LEU A 71 2.22 -13.91 9.32
N ILE A 72 1.00 -14.10 8.81
CA ILE A 72 0.42 -13.29 7.72
C ILE A 72 0.37 -11.81 8.11
N MET A 73 -0.04 -11.50 9.35
CA MET A 73 -0.11 -10.12 9.84
C MET A 73 1.27 -9.47 9.93
N VAL A 74 2.28 -10.19 10.43
CA VAL A 74 3.67 -9.70 10.49
C VAL A 74 4.21 -9.44 9.08
N LEU A 75 3.99 -10.36 8.14
CA LEU A 75 4.39 -10.16 6.74
C LEU A 75 3.70 -8.95 6.11
N THR A 76 2.41 -8.75 6.39
CA THR A 76 1.65 -7.59 5.92
C THR A 76 2.18 -6.28 6.51
N LEU A 77 2.54 -6.28 7.79
CA LEU A 77 3.18 -5.14 8.47
C LEU A 77 4.56 -4.79 7.91
N ILE A 78 5.26 -5.74 7.29
CA ILE A 78 6.51 -5.48 6.55
C ILE A 78 6.18 -4.98 5.13
N LEU A 79 5.21 -5.61 4.46
CA LEU A 79 4.84 -5.31 3.08
C LEU A 79 4.35 -3.87 2.91
N VAL A 80 3.50 -3.38 3.83
CA VAL A 80 2.85 -2.07 3.72
C VAL A 80 3.86 -0.91 3.80
N PRO A 81 4.79 -0.83 4.79
CA PRO A 81 5.84 0.19 4.82
C PRO A 81 6.77 0.13 3.60
N LEU A 82 7.18 -1.07 3.18
CA LEU A 82 8.01 -1.22 1.97
C LEU A 82 7.28 -0.69 0.72
N SER A 83 5.98 -0.99 0.62
CA SER A 83 5.12 -0.46 -0.45
C SER A 83 5.02 1.07 -0.39
N TYR A 84 4.90 1.65 0.81
CA TYR A 84 4.92 3.11 0.99
C TYR A 84 6.21 3.74 0.45
N PHE A 85 7.38 3.19 0.80
CA PHE A 85 8.65 3.72 0.30
C PHE A 85 8.80 3.56 -1.22
N LYS A 86 8.33 2.43 -1.77
CA LYS A 86 8.31 2.21 -3.22
C LYS A 86 7.42 3.24 -3.92
N VAL A 87 6.18 3.43 -3.46
CA VAL A 87 5.25 4.42 -4.02
C VAL A 87 5.87 5.81 -3.92
N LYS A 88 6.45 6.17 -2.77
CA LYS A 88 7.11 7.45 -2.57
C LYS A 88 8.28 7.68 -3.53
N SER A 89 9.03 6.63 -3.88
CA SER A 89 10.14 6.71 -4.82
C SER A 89 9.71 7.01 -6.27
N PHE A 90 8.45 6.81 -6.62
CA PHE A 90 7.95 7.14 -7.96
C PHE A 90 7.53 8.60 -8.09
N TYR A 91 7.02 9.20 -7.02
CA TYR A 91 6.54 10.58 -7.05
C TYR A 91 7.58 11.52 -6.47
N HIS A 92 8.32 12.19 -7.34
CA HIS A 92 9.23 13.28 -6.97
C HIS A 92 8.54 14.61 -7.23
N GLY A 93 8.03 15.26 -6.17
CA GLY A 93 7.43 16.58 -6.26
C GLY A 93 6.34 16.84 -5.21
N ASP A 94 6.06 18.12 -4.98
CA ASP A 94 5.04 18.61 -4.05
C ASP A 94 3.61 18.46 -4.60
N SER A 95 3.30 17.30 -5.20
CA SER A 95 1.93 17.02 -5.62
C SER A 95 1.00 17.16 -4.41
N LYS A 96 0.15 18.19 -4.47
CA LYS A 96 -0.85 18.49 -3.43
C LYS A 96 -2.08 17.58 -3.56
N ASP A 97 -2.18 16.79 -4.62
CA ASP A 97 -3.33 15.92 -4.86
C ASP A 97 -3.21 14.65 -4.01
N LEU A 98 -4.31 14.27 -3.32
CA LEU A 98 -4.34 13.11 -2.42
C LEU A 98 -4.26 11.79 -3.20
N PHE A 99 -4.90 11.73 -4.36
CA PHE A 99 -4.86 10.59 -5.25
C PHE A 99 -4.01 10.93 -6.46
N VAL A 100 -3.06 10.06 -6.76
CA VAL A 100 -2.17 10.17 -7.91
C VAL A 100 -2.34 8.91 -8.77
N PRO A 101 -2.22 9.02 -10.10
CA PRO A 101 -2.26 7.84 -10.96
C PRO A 101 -1.06 6.94 -10.65
N LYS A 102 -1.25 5.62 -10.67
CA LYS A 102 -0.16 4.66 -10.44
C LYS A 102 0.93 4.84 -11.50
N SER A 103 2.20 4.84 -11.07
CA SER A 103 3.37 4.85 -11.98
C SER A 103 3.44 3.62 -12.87
N MET A 104 2.90 2.48 -12.39
CA MET A 104 2.83 1.24 -13.15
C MET A 104 1.40 0.71 -13.21
N GLY A 105 0.94 0.41 -14.44
CA GLY A 105 -0.39 -0.14 -14.71
C GLY A 105 -1.50 0.92 -14.77
N VAL A 106 -2.75 0.48 -14.64
CA VAL A 106 -3.95 1.34 -14.64
C VAL A 106 -4.48 1.43 -13.20
N GLY A 107 -4.72 2.65 -12.73
CA GLY A 107 -5.36 2.90 -11.45
C GLY A 107 -4.86 4.15 -10.73
N ILE A 108 -5.42 4.39 -9.55
CA ILE A 108 -5.01 5.46 -8.64
C ILE A 108 -4.39 4.88 -7.37
N THR A 109 -3.53 5.65 -6.72
CA THR A 109 -2.93 5.34 -5.42
C THR A 109 -2.97 6.57 -4.53
N ILE A 110 -2.77 6.36 -3.22
CA ILE A 110 -2.72 7.42 -2.22
C ILE A 110 -1.31 8.02 -2.23
N ASN A 111 -1.23 9.32 -2.49
CA ASN A 111 0.02 10.05 -2.59
C ASN A 111 0.73 10.13 -1.23
N PRO A 112 1.91 9.51 -1.05
CA PRO A 112 2.66 9.54 0.20
C PRO A 112 3.34 10.88 0.48
N ASN A 113 3.39 11.80 -0.49
CA ASN A 113 3.94 13.15 -0.31
C ASN A 113 2.89 14.16 0.18
N ASN A 114 1.61 13.88 -0.02
CA ASN A 114 0.51 14.69 0.52
C ASN A 114 0.39 14.49 2.06
N PRO A 115 0.19 15.55 2.88
CA PRO A 115 0.04 15.43 4.33
C PRO A 115 -1.09 14.48 4.77
N LEU A 116 -2.27 14.56 4.16
CA LEU A 116 -3.38 13.64 4.42
C LEU A 116 -3.03 12.22 3.96
N GLY A 117 -2.32 12.08 2.83
CA GLY A 117 -1.85 10.79 2.35
C GLY A 117 -0.93 10.11 3.35
N LYS A 118 0.04 10.84 3.93
CA LYS A 118 0.91 10.33 5.01
C LYS A 118 0.09 9.84 6.21
N VAL A 119 -0.90 10.63 6.63
CA VAL A 119 -1.79 10.25 7.73
C VAL A 119 -2.53 8.94 7.40
N ILE A 120 -3.06 8.78 6.19
CA ILE A 120 -3.74 7.54 5.80
C ILE A 120 -2.80 6.34 5.86
N TRP A 121 -1.58 6.46 5.34
CA TRP A 121 -0.58 5.40 5.43
C TRP A 121 -0.24 5.01 6.87
N VAL A 122 -0.10 5.99 7.77
CA VAL A 122 0.11 5.75 9.21
C VAL A 122 -1.11 5.06 9.84
N VAL A 123 -2.32 5.53 9.53
CA VAL A 123 -3.56 4.91 10.03
C VAL A 123 -3.67 3.46 9.59
N ILE A 124 -3.32 3.12 8.35
CA ILE A 124 -3.28 1.73 7.87
C ILE A 124 -2.36 0.88 8.74
N VAL A 125 -1.14 1.35 9.03
CA VAL A 125 -0.19 0.63 9.89
C VAL A 125 -0.73 0.47 11.31
N LEU A 126 -1.32 1.52 11.90
CA LEU A 126 -1.91 1.45 13.24
C LEU A 126 -3.07 0.44 13.32
N VAL A 127 -3.93 0.41 12.30
CA VAL A 127 -5.03 -0.56 12.21
C VAL A 127 -4.48 -1.99 12.14
N LEU A 128 -3.44 -2.22 11.33
CA LEU A 128 -2.79 -3.54 11.25
C LEU A 128 -2.16 -3.95 12.59
N LEU A 129 -1.49 -3.02 13.29
CA LEU A 129 -0.94 -3.28 14.62
C LEU A 129 -2.04 -3.64 15.62
N TYR A 130 -3.15 -2.90 15.63
CA TYR A 130 -4.30 -3.21 16.47
C TYR A 130 -4.82 -4.64 16.23
N PHE A 131 -4.99 -5.05 14.97
CA PHE A 131 -5.41 -6.41 14.64
C PHE A 131 -4.38 -7.47 15.03
N LEU A 132 -3.08 -7.19 14.88
CA LEU A 132 -2.03 -8.09 15.34
C LEU A 132 -2.14 -8.31 16.85
N PHE A 133 -2.22 -7.24 17.64
CA PHE A 133 -2.39 -7.35 19.09
C PHE A 133 -3.67 -8.09 19.46
N LYS A 134 -4.78 -7.80 18.78
CA LYS A 134 -6.05 -8.50 19.00
C LYS A 134 -5.89 -10.01 18.79
N ILE A 135 -5.27 -10.44 17.70
CA ILE A 135 -5.05 -11.86 17.42
C ILE A 135 -4.15 -12.50 18.50
N MET A 136 -3.09 -11.82 18.92
CA MET A 136 -2.20 -12.34 19.97
C MET A 136 -2.92 -12.55 21.31
N LEU A 137 -3.77 -11.60 21.69
CA LEU A 137 -4.53 -11.61 22.95
C LEU A 137 -5.77 -12.53 22.91
N THR A 138 -6.27 -12.86 21.72
CA THR A 138 -7.42 -13.76 21.58
C THR A 138 -6.94 -15.19 21.87
N PRO A 139 -7.54 -15.92 22.83
CA PRO A 139 -7.20 -17.33 23.05
C PRO A 139 -7.49 -18.15 21.78
N ALA A 140 -6.65 -19.16 21.54
CA ALA A 140 -6.84 -20.09 20.43
C ALA A 140 -7.99 -21.05 20.73
#